data_AF-A0A357WTR3-F1
#
_entry.id   AF-A0A357WTR3-F1
#
_cell.length_a   1.000
_cell.length_b   1.000
_cell.length_c   1.000
_cell.angle_alpha   90.00
_cell.angle_beta   90.00
_cell.angle_gamma   90.00
#
_symmetry.space_group_name_H-M   'P 1'
#
loop_
_entity.id
_entity.type
_entity.pdbx_description
1 polymer ?
#
loop_
_entity_poly.entity_id
_entity_poly.type
_entity_poly.pdbx_seq_one_letter_code
_entity_poly.pdbx_strand_id
1 'polypeptide(L)'
;MASTTIKTIDQASPTIYAYITPNDVSKKGWVKIGYTDRDAETRIKEQTHTSNTKYELLWSYDARYDGGEYFIDDDFHWYLVQSGIERGKFEGTGRPSEWFYFGQGKEKQADELFRKFIFKDYSQIQAPAGGTQYQLREEQADAVRRTLAYLKSGKEPADFLWNAKPRFGKTLATYDFARKGGFKNVLIVTNRPAIANSWYDDFMKFIKWQEPNMFFVSDSDSLKKTKVLSRQAYCDIIIKSKDDQNLKQIAFVSLQDLKGSITFGGLHEKLRWIADLKWDLLVVDEAHEGVDTSKTDWAFSRIIRDFTLHMSGTPFKAIANSKFSAEQIFNWSYADEQEAKKDWDYNKGSNPYEPLPQLNMFTFQLSAMIEEKLLEGQTIGETTYDFAFDL
;
A
#
# COMPACT_ATOMS: atom_id res chain seq x y z
N MET A 1 -15.91 24.82 32.77
CA MET A 1 -15.21 23.89 31.87
C MET A 1 -16.26 23.20 31.02
N ALA A 2 -16.26 23.44 29.70
CA ALA A 2 -17.14 22.71 28.79
C ALA A 2 -16.65 21.27 28.70
N SER A 3 -17.42 20.31 29.19
CA SER A 3 -17.07 18.89 29.04
C SER A 3 -17.22 18.51 27.57
N THR A 4 -16.09 18.29 26.90
CA THR A 4 -16.10 17.71 25.56
C THR A 4 -16.49 16.25 25.71
N THR A 5 -17.75 15.94 25.44
CA THR A 5 -18.27 14.58 25.52
C THR A 5 -17.82 13.86 24.25
N ILE A 6 -16.69 13.15 24.33
CA ILE A 6 -16.23 12.29 23.24
C ILE A 6 -17.18 11.09 23.20
N LYS A 7 -18.13 11.08 22.26
CA LYS A 7 -18.88 9.87 21.96
C LYS A 7 -17.90 8.85 21.40
N THR A 8 -17.62 7.79 22.16
CA THR A 8 -16.95 6.60 21.64
C THR A 8 -17.79 6.08 20.48
N ILE A 9 -17.13 5.84 19.34
CA ILE A 9 -17.77 5.37 18.11
C ILE A 9 -18.47 4.04 18.44
N ASP A 10 -19.75 3.91 18.09
CA ASP A 10 -20.47 2.64 18.18
C ASP A 10 -19.67 1.57 17.44
N GLN A 11 -19.63 0.35 17.98
CA GLN A 11 -18.86 -0.75 17.43
C GLN A 11 -19.21 -0.94 15.94
N ALA A 12 -18.26 -0.61 15.06
CA ALA A 12 -18.39 -0.80 13.62
C ALA A 12 -18.84 -2.23 13.35
N SER A 13 -19.93 -2.39 12.60
CA SER A 13 -20.45 -3.69 12.18
C SER A 13 -20.18 -3.84 10.68
N PRO A 14 -19.11 -4.58 10.31
CA PRO A 14 -18.76 -4.84 8.91
C PRO A 14 -19.96 -5.40 8.17
N THR A 15 -20.52 -4.62 7.24
CA THR A 15 -21.75 -4.98 6.53
C THR A 15 -21.49 -5.00 5.04
N ILE A 16 -21.84 -6.10 4.40
CA ILE A 16 -21.89 -6.23 2.94
C ILE A 16 -23.35 -6.23 2.50
N TYR A 17 -23.66 -5.46 1.46
CA TYR A 17 -25.03 -5.27 1.01
C TYR A 17 -25.11 -5.29 -0.52
N ALA A 18 -26.29 -5.59 -1.02
CA ALA A 18 -26.61 -5.49 -2.43
C ALA A 18 -27.93 -4.78 -2.69
N TYR A 19 -27.96 -3.95 -3.72
CA TYR A 19 -29.16 -3.25 -4.16
C TYR A 19 -29.21 -3.10 -5.68
N ILE A 20 -30.41 -2.80 -6.17
CA ILE A 20 -30.67 -2.45 -7.57
C ILE A 20 -31.25 -1.05 -7.66
N THR A 21 -31.23 -0.46 -8.84
CA THR A 21 -31.82 0.86 -9.12
C THR A 21 -32.97 0.73 -10.14
N PRO A 22 -34.21 0.42 -9.71
CA PRO A 22 -35.29 0.03 -10.62
C PRO A 22 -35.67 1.11 -11.64
N ASN A 23 -35.44 2.38 -11.32
CA ASN A 23 -35.74 3.51 -12.21
C ASN A 23 -34.60 3.89 -13.17
N ASP A 24 -33.45 3.21 -13.10
CA ASP A 24 -32.33 3.41 -14.02
C ASP A 24 -32.32 2.31 -15.09
N VAL A 25 -32.70 2.68 -16.31
CA VAL A 25 -32.76 1.75 -17.45
C VAL A 25 -31.38 1.18 -17.80
N SER A 26 -30.31 1.94 -17.57
CA SER A 26 -28.93 1.51 -17.86
C SER A 26 -28.44 0.43 -16.89
N LYS A 27 -29.10 0.26 -15.74
CA LYS A 27 -28.73 -0.69 -14.68
C LYS A 27 -29.67 -1.90 -14.58
N LYS A 28 -30.52 -2.12 -15.59
CA LYS A 28 -31.35 -3.34 -15.65
C LYS A 28 -30.50 -4.60 -15.67
N GLY A 29 -30.76 -5.53 -14.76
CA GLY A 29 -29.97 -6.76 -14.59
C GLY A 29 -28.62 -6.57 -13.91
N TRP A 30 -28.27 -5.34 -13.53
CA TRP A 30 -27.07 -5.03 -12.75
C TRP A 30 -27.41 -4.93 -11.27
N VAL A 31 -26.57 -5.55 -10.43
CA VAL A 31 -26.65 -5.48 -8.98
C VAL A 31 -25.43 -4.73 -8.48
N LYS A 32 -25.64 -3.71 -7.64
CA LYS A 32 -24.54 -3.04 -6.94
C LYS A 32 -24.28 -3.75 -5.63
N ILE A 33 -23.02 -4.13 -5.41
CA ILE A 33 -22.58 -4.86 -4.21
C ILE A 33 -21.50 -4.04 -3.53
N GLY A 34 -21.72 -3.62 -2.29
CA GLY A 34 -20.80 -2.74 -1.57
C GLY A 34 -20.60 -3.15 -0.12
N TYR A 35 -19.56 -2.58 0.48
CA TYR A 35 -19.20 -2.72 1.89
C TYR A 35 -19.47 -1.42 2.67
N THR A 36 -19.79 -1.53 3.96
CA THR A 36 -19.85 -0.40 4.89
C THR A 36 -19.66 -0.85 6.34
N ASP A 37 -19.06 0.00 7.17
CA ASP A 37 -18.97 -0.21 8.62
C ASP A 37 -20.18 0.38 9.39
N ARG A 38 -21.19 0.85 8.65
CA ARG A 38 -22.40 1.53 9.16
C ARG A 38 -23.65 0.76 8.71
N ASP A 39 -24.82 1.33 8.95
CA ASP A 39 -26.08 0.85 8.39
C ASP A 39 -26.11 0.94 6.85
N ALA A 40 -26.47 -0.17 6.20
CA ALA A 40 -26.49 -0.30 4.74
C ALA A 40 -27.48 0.65 4.07
N GLU A 41 -28.67 0.85 4.64
CA GLU A 41 -29.65 1.77 4.04
C GLU A 41 -29.16 3.22 4.05
N THR A 42 -28.55 3.64 5.16
CA THR A 42 -27.93 4.96 5.29
C THR A 42 -26.86 5.15 4.23
N ARG A 43 -25.99 4.14 4.05
CA ARG A 43 -24.95 4.16 3.03
C ARG A 43 -25.51 4.25 1.61
N ILE A 44 -26.55 3.48 1.29
CA ILE A 44 -27.17 3.51 -0.05
C ILE A 44 -27.82 4.87 -0.30
N LYS A 45 -28.47 5.47 0.70
CA LYS A 45 -29.04 6.83 0.61
C LYS A 45 -27.96 7.86 0.28
N GLU A 46 -26.81 7.83 0.95
CA GLU A 46 -25.68 8.73 0.65
C GLU A 46 -25.20 8.61 -0.81
N GLN A 47 -25.08 7.38 -1.32
CA GLN A 47 -24.63 7.12 -2.70
C GLN A 47 -25.68 7.51 -3.75
N THR A 48 -26.97 7.38 -3.41
CA THR A 48 -28.08 7.62 -4.34
C THR A 48 -28.63 9.03 -4.27
N HIS A 49 -28.22 9.85 -3.30
CA HIS A 49 -28.74 11.22 -3.11
C HIS A 49 -28.42 12.18 -4.27
N THR A 50 -27.37 11.90 -5.04
CA THR A 50 -26.85 12.82 -6.07
C THR A 50 -27.65 12.79 -7.39
N SER A 51 -28.70 11.99 -7.46
CA SER A 51 -29.58 11.82 -8.62
C SER A 51 -30.91 11.33 -8.06
N ASN A 52 -32.06 11.63 -8.65
CA ASN A 52 -33.37 11.18 -8.10
C ASN A 52 -33.59 9.65 -8.27
N THR A 53 -32.54 8.86 -8.05
CA THR A 53 -32.40 7.43 -8.28
C THR A 53 -33.01 6.68 -7.11
N LYS A 54 -34.01 5.85 -7.39
CA LYS A 54 -34.61 4.96 -6.40
C LYS A 54 -33.73 3.74 -6.27
N TYR A 55 -33.59 3.23 -5.05
CA TYR A 55 -32.95 1.94 -4.80
C TYR A 55 -33.95 0.94 -4.25
N GLU A 56 -33.67 -0.34 -4.49
CA GLU A 56 -34.32 -1.47 -3.83
C GLU A 56 -33.21 -2.35 -3.23
N LEU A 57 -33.18 -2.44 -1.90
CA LEU A 57 -32.24 -3.29 -1.18
C LEU A 57 -32.61 -4.76 -1.39
N LEU A 58 -31.69 -5.56 -1.94
CA LEU A 58 -31.88 -6.99 -2.10
C LEU A 58 -31.55 -7.75 -0.81
N TRP A 59 -30.41 -7.44 -0.21
CA TRP A 59 -29.93 -8.04 1.03
C TRP A 59 -28.84 -7.21 1.70
N SER A 60 -28.64 -7.44 3.00
CA SER A 60 -27.61 -6.84 3.83
C SER A 60 -27.19 -7.86 4.91
N TYR A 61 -25.91 -8.19 4.97
CA TYR A 61 -25.36 -9.24 5.83
C TYR A 61 -24.07 -8.79 6.54
N ASP A 62 -23.70 -9.50 7.61
CA ASP A 62 -22.39 -9.37 8.25
C ASP A 62 -21.28 -9.81 7.27
N ALA A 63 -20.22 -9.01 7.14
CA ALA A 63 -19.12 -9.25 6.21
C ALA A 63 -18.11 -10.25 6.80
N ARG A 64 -18.61 -11.47 7.06
CA ARG A 64 -17.89 -12.51 7.81
C ARG A 64 -18.07 -13.88 7.18
N TYR A 65 -16.96 -14.60 6.99
CA TYR A 65 -16.99 -16.01 6.58
C TYR A 65 -17.60 -16.88 7.69
N ASP A 66 -18.10 -18.07 7.34
CA ASP A 66 -18.65 -19.03 8.32
C ASP A 66 -17.60 -19.42 9.40
N GLY A 67 -16.31 -19.45 9.02
CA GLY A 67 -15.18 -19.68 9.93
C GLY A 67 -14.84 -18.51 10.87
N GLY A 68 -15.57 -17.39 10.76
CA GLY A 68 -15.47 -16.25 11.67
C GLY A 68 -14.46 -15.16 11.29
N GLU A 69 -13.73 -15.31 10.18
CA GLU A 69 -12.86 -14.28 9.60
C GLU A 69 -13.69 -13.20 8.89
N TYR A 70 -13.34 -11.93 9.04
CA TYR A 70 -13.98 -10.83 8.30
C TYR A 70 -13.41 -10.70 6.88
N PHE A 71 -14.22 -10.17 5.96
CA PHE A 71 -13.82 -9.84 4.59
C PHE A 71 -14.35 -8.47 4.18
N ILE A 72 -13.85 -7.95 3.07
CA ILE A 72 -14.38 -6.75 2.42
C ILE A 72 -15.04 -7.12 1.08
N ASP A 73 -15.79 -6.17 0.51
CA ASP A 73 -16.48 -6.39 -0.77
C ASP A 73 -15.53 -6.77 -1.92
N ASP A 74 -14.30 -6.25 -1.95
CA ASP A 74 -13.28 -6.64 -2.93
C ASP A 74 -13.03 -8.16 -2.98
N ASP A 75 -13.08 -8.85 -1.84
CA ASP A 75 -12.90 -10.31 -1.79
C ASP A 75 -14.07 -11.03 -2.49
N PHE A 76 -15.29 -10.56 -2.24
CA PHE A 76 -16.49 -11.12 -2.88
C PHE A 76 -16.59 -10.72 -4.36
N HIS A 77 -16.21 -9.50 -4.71
CA HIS A 77 -16.13 -9.03 -6.09
C HIS A 77 -15.17 -9.89 -6.91
N TRP A 78 -14.03 -10.24 -6.34
CA TRP A 78 -13.09 -11.17 -6.96
C TRP A 78 -13.75 -12.54 -7.20
N TYR A 79 -14.43 -13.10 -6.20
CA TYR A 79 -15.17 -14.36 -6.33
C TYR A 79 -16.21 -14.33 -7.46
N LEU A 80 -16.98 -13.24 -7.58
CA LEU A 80 -17.98 -13.06 -8.63
C LEU A 80 -17.35 -13.05 -10.02
N VAL A 81 -16.23 -12.32 -10.20
CA VAL A 81 -15.49 -12.30 -11.46
C VAL A 81 -14.96 -13.70 -11.82
N GLN A 82 -14.41 -14.42 -10.84
CA GLN A 82 -13.96 -15.79 -11.06
C GLN A 82 -15.11 -16.77 -11.37
N SER A 83 -16.31 -16.47 -10.89
CA SER A 83 -17.55 -17.22 -11.18
C SER A 83 -18.17 -16.83 -12.54
N GLY A 84 -17.48 -16.01 -13.34
CA GLY A 84 -17.92 -15.60 -14.67
C GLY A 84 -18.97 -14.48 -14.69
N ILE A 85 -19.21 -13.82 -13.55
CA ILE A 85 -20.12 -12.67 -13.49
C ILE A 85 -19.40 -11.43 -14.04
N GLU A 86 -20.04 -10.77 -14.99
CA GLU A 86 -19.49 -9.55 -15.61
C GLU A 86 -19.48 -8.40 -14.60
N ARG A 87 -18.31 -7.75 -14.45
CA ARG A 87 -18.12 -6.57 -13.61
C ARG A 87 -18.06 -5.32 -14.48
N GLY A 88 -18.87 -4.33 -14.14
CA GLY A 88 -18.95 -3.05 -14.83
C GLY A 88 -17.67 -2.23 -14.64
N LYS A 89 -17.54 -1.17 -15.42
CA LYS A 89 -16.42 -0.22 -15.32
C LYS A 89 -16.93 1.21 -15.33
N PHE A 90 -16.22 2.12 -14.66
CA PHE A 90 -16.51 3.54 -14.72
C PHE A 90 -16.07 4.12 -16.07
N GLU A 91 -16.98 4.86 -16.73
CA GLU A 91 -16.70 5.55 -17.98
C GLU A 91 -15.56 6.57 -17.79
N GLY A 92 -14.69 6.70 -18.80
CA GLY A 92 -13.54 7.60 -18.78
C GLY A 92 -12.29 7.10 -18.04
N THR A 93 -12.44 6.34 -16.95
CA THR A 93 -11.29 5.84 -16.16
C THR A 93 -10.99 4.35 -16.39
N GLY A 94 -11.98 3.57 -16.87
CA GLY A 94 -11.86 2.13 -17.07
C GLY A 94 -11.71 1.33 -15.78
N ARG A 95 -11.86 1.97 -14.61
CA ARG A 95 -11.75 1.33 -13.30
C ARG A 95 -12.92 0.37 -13.08
N PRO A 96 -12.70 -0.81 -12.48
CA PRO A 96 -13.78 -1.70 -12.09
C PRO A 96 -14.79 -0.97 -11.19
N SER A 97 -16.08 -1.16 -11.45
CA SER A 97 -17.15 -0.63 -10.62
C SER A 97 -17.67 -1.69 -9.65
N GLU A 98 -18.58 -1.31 -8.78
CA GLU A 98 -19.27 -2.21 -7.84
C GLU A 98 -20.53 -2.84 -8.45
N TRP A 99 -20.75 -2.62 -9.74
CA TRP A 99 -21.90 -3.15 -10.47
C TRP A 99 -21.54 -4.47 -11.13
N PHE A 100 -22.36 -5.48 -10.90
CA PHE A 100 -22.21 -6.83 -11.45
C PHE A 100 -23.45 -7.22 -12.25
N TYR A 101 -23.27 -7.71 -13.48
CA TYR A 101 -24.38 -8.07 -14.35
C TYR A 101 -24.79 -9.53 -14.15
N PHE A 102 -25.96 -9.74 -13.57
CA PHE A 102 -26.57 -11.06 -13.37
C PHE A 102 -27.59 -11.40 -14.46
N GLY A 103 -27.98 -10.40 -15.26
CA GLY A 103 -29.08 -10.52 -16.22
C GLY A 103 -30.42 -10.13 -15.60
N GLN A 104 -31.30 -9.58 -16.43
CA GLN A 104 -32.61 -9.10 -15.99
C GLN A 104 -33.45 -10.25 -15.39
N GLY A 105 -34.00 -10.04 -14.19
CA GLY A 105 -34.81 -11.02 -13.47
C GLY A 105 -34.01 -12.10 -12.72
N LYS A 106 -32.66 -12.03 -12.77
CA LYS A 106 -31.75 -12.96 -12.10
C LYS A 106 -30.96 -12.31 -10.97
N GLU A 107 -31.34 -11.10 -10.55
CA GLU A 107 -30.62 -10.29 -9.55
C GLU A 107 -30.49 -11.02 -8.20
N LYS A 108 -31.45 -11.91 -7.87
CA LYS A 108 -31.41 -12.75 -6.66
C LYS A 108 -30.25 -13.76 -6.64
N GLN A 109 -29.65 -14.11 -7.78
CA GLN A 109 -28.48 -14.99 -7.84
C GLN A 109 -27.27 -14.41 -7.09
N ALA A 110 -27.24 -13.09 -6.86
CA ALA A 110 -26.23 -12.45 -6.03
C ALA A 110 -26.20 -13.01 -4.59
N ASP A 111 -27.37 -13.30 -3.99
CA ASP A 111 -27.45 -13.92 -2.65
C ASP A 111 -26.93 -15.37 -2.67
N GLU A 112 -27.28 -16.13 -3.71
CA GLU A 112 -26.84 -17.52 -3.85
C GLU A 112 -25.30 -17.63 -3.97
N LEU A 113 -24.68 -16.76 -4.77
CA LEU A 113 -23.23 -16.69 -4.88
C LEU A 113 -22.57 -16.17 -3.59
N PHE A 114 -23.22 -15.24 -2.88
CA PHE A 114 -22.75 -14.79 -1.58
C PHE A 114 -22.69 -15.93 -0.57
N ARG A 115 -23.75 -16.75 -0.49
CA ARG A 115 -23.78 -17.94 0.37
C ARG A 115 -22.64 -18.92 0.04
N LYS A 116 -22.38 -19.18 -1.24
CA LYS A 116 -21.25 -20.05 -1.63
C LYS A 116 -19.90 -19.46 -1.22
N PHE A 117 -19.73 -18.15 -1.39
CA PHE A 117 -18.52 -17.43 -1.01
C PHE A 117 -18.23 -17.52 0.50
N ILE A 118 -19.23 -17.29 1.37
CA ILE A 118 -19.03 -17.36 2.83
C ILE A 118 -18.69 -18.76 3.33
N PHE A 119 -19.14 -19.81 2.63
CA PHE A 119 -18.78 -21.21 2.88
C PHE A 119 -17.47 -21.63 2.18
N LYS A 120 -16.77 -20.71 1.52
CA LYS A 120 -15.53 -20.97 0.76
C LYS A 120 -15.72 -22.08 -0.30
N ASP A 121 -16.91 -22.16 -0.90
CA ASP A 121 -17.22 -23.08 -1.99
C ASP A 121 -16.73 -22.48 -3.33
N TYR A 122 -15.53 -22.91 -3.72
CA TYR A 122 -14.88 -22.52 -4.97
C TYR A 122 -15.03 -23.58 -6.09
N SER A 123 -15.92 -24.56 -5.92
CA SER A 123 -16.08 -25.69 -6.87
C SER A 123 -16.41 -25.27 -8.30
N GLN A 124 -16.98 -24.08 -8.50
CA GLN A 124 -17.35 -23.54 -9.81
C GLN A 124 -16.20 -22.79 -10.52
N ILE A 125 -15.10 -22.49 -9.81
CA ILE A 125 -13.94 -21.79 -10.38
C ILE A 125 -13.00 -22.81 -11.00
N GLN A 126 -13.12 -23.02 -12.32
CA GLN A 126 -12.35 -24.05 -13.04
C GLN A 126 -10.83 -23.77 -13.07
N ALA A 127 -10.41 -22.52 -12.92
CA ALA A 127 -9.01 -22.12 -12.80
C ALA A 127 -8.93 -20.74 -12.11
N PRO A 128 -8.75 -20.65 -10.79
CA PRO A 128 -8.61 -19.36 -10.14
C PRO A 128 -7.35 -18.67 -10.67
N ALA A 129 -7.47 -17.41 -11.11
CA ALA A 129 -6.29 -16.56 -11.19
C ALA A 129 -5.66 -16.55 -9.79
N GLY A 130 -4.47 -17.11 -9.62
CA GLY A 130 -3.91 -17.50 -8.32
C GLY A 130 -3.53 -16.37 -7.36
N GLY A 131 -4.13 -15.18 -7.48
CA GLY A 131 -3.97 -14.10 -6.51
C GLY A 131 -4.98 -12.96 -6.69
N THR A 132 -4.85 -11.96 -5.81
CA THR A 132 -5.76 -10.82 -5.72
C THR A 132 -5.32 -9.74 -6.71
N GLN A 133 -6.23 -9.22 -7.53
CA GLN A 133 -5.98 -8.00 -8.30
C GLN A 133 -5.97 -6.81 -7.34
N TYR A 134 -4.99 -5.93 -7.51
CA TYR A 134 -4.95 -4.67 -6.78
C TYR A 134 -5.23 -3.50 -7.70
N GLN A 135 -5.74 -2.42 -7.13
CA GLN A 135 -5.89 -1.15 -7.79
C GLN A 135 -5.25 -0.05 -6.94
N LEU A 136 -4.36 0.73 -7.54
CA LEU A 136 -3.81 1.90 -6.87
C LEU A 136 -4.87 2.99 -6.77
N ARG A 137 -4.90 3.67 -5.62
CA ARG A 137 -5.64 4.92 -5.42
C ARG A 137 -5.06 6.04 -6.30
N GLU A 138 -5.80 7.13 -6.45
CA GLU A 138 -5.42 8.24 -7.36
C GLU A 138 -4.04 8.80 -7.05
N GLU A 139 -3.75 9.07 -5.78
CA GLU A 139 -2.48 9.61 -5.32
C GLU A 139 -1.32 8.62 -5.48
N GLN A 140 -1.57 7.33 -5.28
CA GLN A 140 -0.56 6.28 -5.44
C GLN A 140 -0.18 6.14 -6.92
N ALA A 141 -1.19 6.09 -7.79
CA ALA A 141 -0.99 6.05 -9.23
C ALA A 141 -0.27 7.32 -9.74
N ASP A 142 -0.58 8.48 -9.17
CA ASP A 142 0.10 9.73 -9.50
C ASP A 142 1.57 9.74 -9.05
N ALA A 143 1.87 9.24 -7.85
CA ALA A 143 3.24 9.05 -7.38
C ALA A 143 4.06 8.19 -8.35
N VAL A 144 3.53 7.02 -8.73
CA VAL A 144 4.17 6.13 -9.71
C VAL A 144 4.36 6.83 -11.06
N ARG A 145 3.33 7.52 -11.55
CA ARG A 145 3.36 8.22 -12.84
C ARG A 145 4.43 9.31 -12.87
N ARG A 146 4.50 10.16 -11.83
CA ARG A 146 5.50 11.24 -11.74
C ARG A 146 6.91 10.69 -11.65
N THR A 147 7.12 9.64 -10.86
CA THR A 147 8.44 9.00 -10.74
C THR A 147 8.86 8.35 -12.06
N LEU A 148 7.96 7.66 -12.78
CA LEU A 148 8.26 7.13 -14.12
C LEU A 148 8.56 8.25 -15.13
N ALA A 149 7.87 9.39 -15.06
CA ALA A 149 8.15 10.53 -15.91
C ALA A 149 9.53 11.13 -15.62
N TYR A 150 9.90 11.26 -14.35
CA TYR A 150 11.22 11.73 -13.94
C TYR A 150 12.33 10.77 -14.39
N LEU A 151 12.17 9.46 -14.16
CA LEU A 151 13.07 8.42 -14.66
C LEU A 151 13.31 8.54 -16.17
N LYS A 152 12.21 8.64 -16.96
CA LYS A 152 12.29 8.77 -18.43
C LYS A 152 12.92 10.07 -18.91
N SER A 153 12.92 11.11 -18.07
CA SER A 153 13.53 12.40 -18.43
C SER A 153 15.07 12.35 -18.45
N GLY A 154 15.68 11.36 -17.78
CA GLY A 154 17.14 11.22 -17.71
C GLY A 154 17.83 12.36 -16.94
N LYS A 155 17.10 13.10 -16.11
CA LYS A 155 17.66 14.15 -15.26
C LYS A 155 18.46 13.55 -14.11
N GLU A 156 19.50 14.27 -13.70
CA GLU A 156 20.34 13.93 -12.56
C GLU A 156 20.15 14.94 -11.40
N PRO A 157 20.28 14.51 -10.14
CA PRO A 157 20.54 13.12 -9.72
C PRO A 157 19.31 12.22 -9.95
N ALA A 158 19.54 10.96 -10.37
CA ALA A 158 18.53 9.93 -10.59
C ALA A 158 17.86 9.41 -9.29
N ASP A 159 17.42 10.35 -8.45
CA ASP A 159 16.82 10.15 -7.15
C ASP A 159 15.41 10.77 -7.13
N PHE A 160 14.47 10.09 -6.48
CA PHE A 160 13.11 10.59 -6.28
C PHE A 160 12.63 10.31 -4.86
N LEU A 161 11.90 11.24 -4.27
CA LEU A 161 11.37 11.17 -2.92
C LEU A 161 9.84 11.06 -2.94
N TRP A 162 9.33 9.98 -2.36
CA TRP A 162 7.94 9.87 -1.93
C TRP A 162 7.82 10.31 -0.47
N ASN A 163 7.53 11.60 -0.30
CA ASN A 163 7.13 12.20 0.97
C ASN A 163 5.64 11.93 1.20
N ALA A 164 5.33 10.74 1.72
CA ALA A 164 3.95 10.31 1.88
C ALA A 164 3.71 9.77 3.29
N LYS A 165 2.60 10.17 3.90
CA LYS A 165 2.21 9.78 5.25
C LYS A 165 2.11 8.24 5.44
N PRO A 166 2.15 7.73 6.69
CA PRO A 166 1.89 6.33 6.99
C PRO A 166 0.56 5.82 6.40
N ARG A 167 0.49 4.54 6.02
CA ARG A 167 -0.67 3.92 5.34
C ARG A 167 -1.01 4.50 3.96
N PHE A 168 -0.09 5.24 3.35
CA PHE A 168 -0.18 5.62 1.94
C PHE A 168 -0.22 4.41 0.99
N GLY A 169 0.28 3.23 1.40
CA GLY A 169 0.40 2.06 0.51
C GLY A 169 1.68 2.06 -0.32
N LYS A 170 2.79 2.51 0.28
CA LYS A 170 4.10 2.65 -0.38
C LYS A 170 4.63 1.33 -0.94
N THR A 171 4.44 0.23 -0.20
CA THR A 171 4.83 -1.12 -0.61
C THR A 171 4.21 -1.49 -1.96
N LEU A 172 2.87 -1.46 -2.03
CA LEU A 172 2.13 -1.80 -3.24
C LEU A 172 2.44 -0.84 -4.40
N ALA A 173 2.50 0.47 -4.14
CA ALA A 173 2.89 1.46 -5.15
C ALA A 173 4.31 1.25 -5.67
N THR A 174 5.24 0.80 -4.82
CA THR A 174 6.62 0.47 -5.22
C THR A 174 6.64 -0.74 -6.14
N TYR A 175 5.87 -1.78 -5.86
CA TYR A 175 5.76 -2.92 -6.76
C TYR A 175 5.16 -2.53 -8.11
N ASP A 176 4.11 -1.71 -8.13
CA ASP A 176 3.52 -1.20 -9.36
C ASP A 176 4.53 -0.36 -10.16
N PHE A 177 5.29 0.51 -9.47
CA PHE A 177 6.39 1.26 -10.07
C PHE A 177 7.45 0.34 -10.67
N ALA A 178 7.88 -0.69 -9.94
CA ALA A 178 8.87 -1.63 -10.41
C ALA A 178 8.43 -2.40 -11.66
N ARG A 179 7.16 -2.83 -11.69
CA ARG A 179 6.57 -3.51 -12.84
C ARG A 179 6.44 -2.60 -14.05
N LYS A 180 5.88 -1.39 -13.87
CA LYS A 180 5.69 -0.42 -14.96
C LYS A 180 7.02 0.15 -15.48
N GLY A 181 8.03 0.22 -14.61
CA GLY A 181 9.40 0.58 -14.97
C GLY A 181 10.14 -0.53 -15.71
N GLY A 182 9.63 -1.77 -15.70
CA GLY A 182 10.25 -2.92 -16.35
C GLY A 182 11.55 -3.37 -15.67
N PHE A 183 11.74 -3.05 -14.40
CA PHE A 183 13.00 -3.35 -13.69
C PHE A 183 13.20 -4.86 -13.49
N LYS A 184 14.44 -5.31 -13.70
CA LYS A 184 14.90 -6.68 -13.51
C LYS A 184 15.51 -6.88 -12.14
N ASN A 185 16.38 -5.98 -11.70
CA ASN A 185 17.07 -6.05 -10.40
C ASN A 185 16.60 -4.90 -9.52
N VAL A 186 15.74 -5.20 -8.53
CA VAL A 186 15.27 -4.22 -7.54
C VAL A 186 15.83 -4.57 -6.17
N LEU A 187 16.48 -3.61 -5.51
CA LEU A 187 16.97 -3.74 -4.14
C LEU A 187 16.12 -2.88 -3.21
N ILE A 188 15.55 -3.48 -2.18
CA ILE A 188 14.82 -2.79 -1.12
C ILE A 188 15.66 -2.84 0.15
N VAL A 189 15.92 -1.67 0.71
CA VAL A 189 16.64 -1.50 1.96
C VAL A 189 15.75 -0.79 2.97
N THR A 190 15.62 -1.34 4.18
CA THR A 190 14.84 -0.73 5.27
C THR A 190 15.61 -0.74 6.57
N ASN A 191 15.38 0.23 7.45
CA ASN A 191 15.89 0.21 8.81
C ASN A 191 15.00 -0.58 9.79
N ARG A 192 13.83 -1.07 9.33
CA ARG A 192 12.84 -1.78 10.14
C ARG A 192 12.71 -3.24 9.71
N PRO A 193 13.62 -4.16 10.09
CA PRO A 193 13.61 -5.55 9.60
C PRO A 193 12.32 -6.32 9.89
N ALA A 194 11.51 -5.89 10.87
CA ALA A 194 10.22 -6.48 11.20
C ALA A 194 9.19 -6.38 10.05
N ILE A 195 9.31 -5.42 9.14
CA ILE A 195 8.36 -5.23 8.04
C ILE A 195 8.58 -6.20 6.87
N ALA A 196 9.64 -7.01 6.90
CA ALA A 196 10.00 -7.89 5.79
C ALA A 196 8.86 -8.87 5.43
N ASN A 197 8.16 -9.40 6.44
CA ASN A 197 6.99 -10.26 6.24
C ASN A 197 5.90 -9.53 5.45
N SER A 198 5.61 -8.26 5.77
CA SER A 198 4.61 -7.48 5.04
C SER A 198 4.99 -7.26 3.58
N TRP A 199 6.26 -6.95 3.28
CA TRP A 199 6.71 -6.84 1.88
C TRP A 199 6.56 -8.17 1.14
N TYR A 200 6.97 -9.28 1.75
CA TYR A 200 6.90 -10.61 1.16
C TYR A 200 5.44 -11.06 0.94
N ASP A 201 4.56 -10.85 1.91
CA ASP A 201 3.15 -11.22 1.83
C ASP A 201 2.44 -10.42 0.74
N ASP A 202 2.69 -9.11 0.65
CA ASP A 202 2.15 -8.27 -0.44
C ASP A 202 2.67 -8.73 -1.80
N PHE A 203 3.96 -9.11 -1.90
CA PHE A 203 4.51 -9.66 -3.14
C PHE A 203 3.79 -10.95 -3.55
N MET A 204 3.60 -11.88 -2.62
CA MET A 204 2.94 -13.15 -2.90
C MET A 204 1.47 -12.96 -3.27
N LYS A 205 0.76 -12.09 -2.54
CA LYS A 205 -0.66 -11.81 -2.74
C LYS A 205 -0.93 -11.09 -4.05
N PHE A 206 -0.15 -10.05 -4.35
CA PHE A 206 -0.47 -9.10 -5.42
C PHE A 206 0.42 -9.22 -6.65
N ILE A 207 1.67 -9.66 -6.52
CA ILE A 207 2.67 -9.52 -7.60
C ILE A 207 3.03 -10.86 -8.24
N LYS A 208 3.30 -11.90 -7.45
CA LYS A 208 3.89 -13.15 -7.94
C LYS A 208 3.08 -13.82 -9.05
N TRP A 209 1.75 -13.82 -8.94
CA TRP A 209 0.87 -14.42 -9.95
C TRP A 209 0.82 -13.61 -11.25
N GLN A 210 1.08 -12.30 -11.19
CA GLN A 210 1.11 -11.41 -12.37
C GLN A 210 2.49 -11.39 -13.04
N GLU A 211 3.56 -11.60 -12.26
CA GLU A 211 4.95 -11.64 -12.72
C GLU A 211 5.58 -13.00 -12.34
N PRO A 212 5.24 -14.10 -13.02
CA PRO A 212 5.70 -15.44 -12.65
C PRO A 212 7.23 -15.57 -12.65
N ASN A 213 7.92 -14.78 -13.47
CA ASN A 213 9.38 -14.73 -13.59
C ASN A 213 10.05 -13.76 -12.62
N MET A 214 9.30 -13.08 -11.74
CA MET A 214 9.84 -12.24 -10.68
C MET A 214 9.92 -13.03 -9.37
N PHE A 215 11.03 -12.88 -8.65
CA PHE A 215 11.31 -13.62 -7.42
C PHE A 215 11.64 -12.68 -6.27
N PHE A 216 11.11 -12.97 -5.08
CA PHE A 216 11.47 -12.27 -3.86
C PHE A 216 12.63 -13.00 -3.18
N VAL A 217 13.75 -12.29 -3.00
CA VAL A 217 15.02 -12.85 -2.51
C VAL A 217 15.39 -12.16 -1.21
N SER A 218 15.59 -12.92 -0.14
CA SER A 218 16.05 -12.36 1.13
C SER A 218 16.67 -13.44 2.00
N ASP A 219 17.77 -13.07 2.67
CA ASP A 219 18.38 -13.88 3.72
C ASP A 219 18.04 -13.32 5.11
N SER A 220 17.04 -12.43 5.22
CA SER A 220 16.67 -11.80 6.48
C SER A 220 16.11 -12.80 7.48
N ASP A 221 16.59 -12.70 8.72
CA ASP A 221 16.15 -13.55 9.84
C ASP A 221 14.64 -13.51 10.07
N SER A 222 13.98 -12.37 9.82
CA SER A 222 12.53 -12.20 9.98
C SER A 222 11.70 -13.04 8.99
N LEU A 223 12.30 -13.52 7.91
CA LEU A 223 11.66 -14.33 6.87
C LEU A 223 12.03 -15.82 6.90
N LYS A 224 12.85 -16.28 7.86
CA LYS A 224 13.32 -17.68 7.94
C LYS A 224 12.22 -18.75 7.98
N LYS A 225 11.02 -18.39 8.47
CA LYS A 225 9.85 -19.29 8.54
C LYS A 225 8.97 -19.25 7.29
N THR A 226 9.29 -18.39 6.33
CA THR A 226 8.54 -18.24 5.08
C THR A 226 9.15 -19.09 3.97
N LYS A 227 8.50 -19.14 2.80
CA LYS A 227 9.04 -19.79 1.58
C LYS A 227 9.91 -18.85 0.74
N VAL A 228 10.42 -17.77 1.33
CA VAL A 228 11.29 -16.82 0.62
C VAL A 228 12.53 -17.52 0.06
N LEU A 229 13.01 -17.08 -1.09
CA LEU A 229 14.24 -17.60 -1.67
C LEU A 229 15.46 -16.95 -1.03
N SER A 230 16.44 -17.78 -0.67
CA SER A 230 17.79 -17.29 -0.39
C SER A 230 18.48 -16.84 -1.68
N ARG A 231 19.56 -16.05 -1.56
CA ARG A 231 20.33 -15.63 -2.74
C ARG A 231 20.88 -16.83 -3.52
N GLN A 232 21.35 -17.86 -2.81
CA GLN A 232 21.89 -19.08 -3.42
C GLN A 232 20.80 -19.84 -4.19
N ALA A 233 19.61 -20.00 -3.61
CA ALA A 233 18.50 -20.67 -4.29
C ALA A 233 18.08 -19.92 -5.58
N TYR A 234 18.11 -18.59 -5.57
CA TYR A 234 17.86 -17.80 -6.76
C TYR A 234 18.97 -17.96 -7.82
N CYS A 235 20.26 -18.02 -7.43
CA CYS A 235 21.35 -18.37 -8.35
C CYS A 235 21.13 -19.74 -9.00
N ASP A 236 20.72 -20.74 -8.23
CA ASP A 236 20.48 -22.10 -8.75
C ASP A 236 19.34 -22.12 -9.78
N ILE A 237 18.31 -21.29 -9.59
CA ILE A 237 17.21 -21.11 -10.57
C ILE A 237 17.75 -20.49 -11.86
N ILE A 238 18.58 -19.45 -11.75
CA ILE A 238 19.21 -18.80 -12.91
C ILE A 238 20.03 -19.81 -13.72
N ILE A 239 20.91 -20.56 -13.05
CA ILE A 239 21.81 -21.54 -13.69
C ILE A 239 21.01 -22.65 -14.41
N LYS A 240 19.87 -23.06 -13.85
CA LYS A 240 19.01 -24.11 -14.42
C LYS A 240 18.07 -23.60 -15.50
N SER A 241 17.83 -22.28 -15.58
CA SER A 241 16.94 -21.70 -16.56
C SER A 241 17.59 -21.70 -17.94
N LYS A 242 16.84 -22.10 -18.97
CA LYS A 242 17.24 -21.95 -20.38
C LYS A 242 17.04 -20.53 -20.91
N ASP A 243 16.31 -19.69 -20.17
CA ASP A 243 16.01 -18.30 -20.49
C ASP A 243 16.22 -17.40 -19.26
N ASP A 244 17.49 -17.12 -18.95
CA ASP A 244 17.90 -16.25 -17.84
C ASP A 244 17.62 -14.75 -18.12
N GLN A 245 17.40 -14.38 -19.39
CA GLN A 245 17.21 -12.97 -19.73
C GLN A 245 15.92 -12.40 -19.12
N ASN A 246 14.91 -13.23 -18.89
CA ASN A 246 13.60 -12.84 -18.38
C ASN A 246 13.40 -12.96 -16.85
N LEU A 247 14.37 -13.50 -16.10
CA LEU A 247 14.22 -13.67 -14.65
C LEU A 247 14.48 -12.36 -13.90
N LYS A 248 13.51 -11.91 -13.10
CA LYS A 248 13.60 -10.67 -12.31
C LYS A 248 13.75 -11.00 -10.82
N GLN A 249 14.36 -10.10 -10.06
CA GLN A 249 14.45 -10.20 -8.61
C GLN A 249 14.05 -8.91 -7.90
N ILE A 250 13.42 -9.11 -6.75
CA ILE A 250 13.26 -8.12 -5.70
C ILE A 250 14.04 -8.64 -4.49
N ALA A 251 15.18 -8.00 -4.22
CA ALA A 251 16.01 -8.32 -3.07
C ALA A 251 15.62 -7.46 -1.89
N PHE A 252 15.36 -8.06 -0.73
CA PHE A 252 15.04 -7.34 0.50
C PHE A 252 16.16 -7.52 1.53
N VAL A 253 16.70 -6.41 2.02
CA VAL A 253 17.87 -6.38 2.91
C VAL A 253 17.65 -5.36 4.02
N SER A 254 17.98 -5.71 5.26
CA SER A 254 17.97 -4.72 6.34
C SER A 254 19.19 -3.81 6.24
N LEU A 255 19.01 -2.54 6.56
CA LEU A 255 20.08 -1.55 6.53
C LEU A 255 21.19 -1.88 7.55
N GLN A 256 20.83 -2.53 8.67
CA GLN A 256 21.76 -3.05 9.66
C GLN A 256 22.63 -4.17 9.09
N ASP A 257 22.02 -5.13 8.38
CA ASP A 257 22.76 -6.22 7.73
C ASP A 257 23.70 -5.70 6.65
N LEU A 258 23.21 -4.74 5.85
CA LEU A 258 24.01 -4.07 4.83
C LEU A 258 25.24 -3.42 5.46
N LYS A 259 25.08 -2.53 6.45
CA LYS A 259 26.18 -1.87 7.17
C LYS A 259 27.10 -2.82 7.95
N GLY A 260 26.64 -4.02 8.26
CA GLY A 260 27.42 -5.06 8.94
C GLY A 260 28.35 -5.84 8.00
N SER A 261 28.14 -5.75 6.68
CA SER A 261 28.97 -6.42 5.68
C SER A 261 30.32 -5.72 5.49
N ILE A 262 31.40 -6.49 5.33
CA ILE A 262 32.75 -5.98 5.03
C ILE A 262 32.75 -5.07 3.79
N THR A 263 32.02 -5.46 2.74
CA THR A 263 31.89 -4.68 1.49
C THR A 263 31.29 -3.28 1.74
N PHE A 264 30.52 -3.14 2.82
CA PHE A 264 29.78 -1.95 3.21
C PHE A 264 30.28 -1.34 4.56
N GLY A 265 31.50 -1.68 4.99
CA GLY A 265 32.19 -1.04 6.12
C GLY A 265 31.92 -1.70 7.48
N GLY A 266 31.51 -2.96 7.47
CA GLY A 266 31.32 -3.81 8.65
C GLY A 266 32.38 -4.90 8.78
N LEU A 267 32.04 -5.96 9.51
CA LEU A 267 32.97 -7.03 9.91
C LEU A 267 32.59 -8.42 9.38
N HIS A 268 31.41 -8.56 8.76
CA HIS A 268 30.88 -9.85 8.33
C HIS A 268 31.03 -10.05 6.81
N GLU A 269 31.48 -11.23 6.39
CA GLU A 269 31.55 -11.61 4.98
C GLU A 269 30.17 -12.06 4.47
N LYS A 270 29.31 -11.09 4.17
CA LYS A 270 27.96 -11.31 3.62
C LYS A 270 27.61 -10.23 2.61
N LEU A 271 26.58 -10.45 1.80
CA LEU A 271 25.98 -9.45 0.91
C LEU A 271 26.93 -8.83 -0.15
N ARG A 272 28.12 -9.40 -0.38
CA ARG A 272 29.06 -8.91 -1.39
C ARG A 272 28.42 -8.79 -2.78
N TRP A 273 27.57 -9.76 -3.10
CA TRP A 273 26.79 -9.81 -4.35
C TRP A 273 25.93 -8.57 -4.60
N ILE A 274 25.59 -7.78 -3.55
CA ILE A 274 24.87 -6.51 -3.73
C ILE A 274 25.75 -5.47 -4.43
N ALA A 275 27.05 -5.43 -4.10
CA ALA A 275 27.99 -4.51 -4.76
C ALA A 275 28.42 -4.99 -6.14
N ASP A 276 28.42 -6.30 -6.36
CA ASP A 276 28.85 -6.91 -7.63
C ASP A 276 27.74 -6.86 -8.72
N LEU A 277 26.47 -6.67 -8.33
CA LEU A 277 25.35 -6.56 -9.25
C LEU A 277 25.03 -5.09 -9.58
N LYS A 278 24.66 -4.86 -10.84
CA LYS A 278 24.01 -3.61 -11.27
C LYS A 278 22.51 -3.69 -10.99
N TRP A 279 22.03 -2.76 -10.17
CA TRP A 279 20.62 -2.63 -9.81
C TRP A 279 19.91 -1.63 -10.71
N ASP A 280 18.72 -1.95 -11.18
CA ASP A 280 17.93 -0.98 -11.94
C ASP A 280 17.28 0.03 -10.98
N LEU A 281 16.90 -0.44 -9.80
CA LEU A 281 16.25 0.37 -8.77
C LEU A 281 16.78 0.02 -7.37
N LEU A 282 17.21 1.03 -6.63
CA LEU A 282 17.32 0.98 -5.18
C LEU A 282 16.11 1.68 -4.55
N VAL A 283 15.42 0.99 -3.66
CA VAL A 283 14.35 1.52 -2.82
C VAL A 283 14.89 1.66 -1.41
N VAL A 284 14.89 2.90 -0.90
CA VAL A 284 15.25 3.21 0.49
C VAL A 284 13.96 3.47 1.25
N ASP A 285 13.53 2.46 2.01
CA ASP A 285 12.37 2.54 2.88
C ASP A 285 12.72 3.21 4.22
N GLU A 286 11.76 3.97 4.76
CA GLU A 286 11.94 4.87 5.91
C GLU A 286 13.22 5.71 5.81
N ALA A 287 13.38 6.43 4.69
CA ALA A 287 14.59 7.18 4.36
C ALA A 287 14.97 8.29 5.37
N HIS A 288 14.11 8.59 6.35
CA HIS A 288 14.43 9.50 7.46
C HIS A 288 15.13 8.79 8.65
N GLU A 289 15.08 7.47 8.74
CA GLU A 289 15.61 6.68 9.86
C GLU A 289 17.02 6.15 9.56
N GLY A 290 18.04 6.76 10.16
CA GLY A 290 19.40 6.19 10.16
C GLY A 290 20.08 6.11 8.79
N VAL A 291 19.52 6.81 7.78
CA VAL A 291 20.06 6.93 6.42
C VAL A 291 21.02 8.11 6.29
N ASP A 292 20.77 9.23 6.96
CA ASP A 292 21.65 10.41 6.96
C ASP A 292 22.82 10.22 7.95
N THR A 293 23.63 9.18 7.71
CA THR A 293 24.87 8.91 8.45
C THR A 293 25.99 8.64 7.45
N SER A 294 27.20 9.11 7.72
CA SER A 294 28.35 8.92 6.83
C SER A 294 28.61 7.44 6.50
N LYS A 295 28.30 6.53 7.43
CA LYS A 295 28.39 5.08 7.20
C LYS A 295 27.35 4.57 6.19
N THR A 296 26.14 5.12 6.19
CA THR A 296 25.10 4.72 5.25
C THR A 296 25.33 5.32 3.88
N ASP A 297 25.74 6.59 3.80
CA ASP A 297 26.15 7.22 2.54
C ASP A 297 27.30 6.44 1.88
N TRP A 298 28.29 6.01 2.69
CA TRP A 298 29.37 5.16 2.22
C TRP A 298 28.86 3.82 1.70
N ALA A 299 27.98 3.14 2.44
CA ALA A 299 27.40 1.87 2.01
C ALA A 299 26.62 2.04 0.69
N PHE A 300 25.81 3.08 0.57
CA PHE A 300 25.04 3.37 -0.64
C PHE A 300 25.92 3.75 -1.83
N SER A 301 27.06 4.42 -1.61
CA SER A 301 28.02 4.74 -2.68
C SER A 301 28.65 3.50 -3.33
N ARG A 302 28.63 2.35 -2.64
CA ARG A 302 29.15 1.07 -3.14
C ARG A 302 28.13 0.25 -3.93
N ILE A 303 26.87 0.69 -3.99
CA ILE A 303 25.81 0.00 -4.72
C ILE A 303 25.71 0.59 -6.12
N ILE A 304 26.04 -0.19 -7.14
CA ILE A 304 25.92 0.20 -8.54
C ILE A 304 24.43 0.19 -8.92
N ARG A 305 23.87 1.33 -9.30
CA ARG A 305 22.43 1.46 -9.58
C ARG A 305 22.09 2.52 -10.61
N ASP A 306 20.95 2.34 -11.28
CA ASP A 306 20.44 3.29 -12.28
C ASP A 306 19.48 4.34 -11.68
N PHE A 307 18.71 3.98 -10.66
CA PHE A 307 17.75 4.90 -10.02
C PHE A 307 17.58 4.64 -8.52
N THR A 308 17.28 5.69 -7.76
CA THR A 308 16.97 5.57 -6.32
C THR A 308 15.60 6.16 -5.99
N LEU A 309 14.74 5.35 -5.38
CA LEU A 309 13.47 5.78 -4.80
C LEU A 309 13.59 5.84 -3.28
N HIS A 310 13.44 7.04 -2.71
CA HIS A 310 13.39 7.27 -1.27
C HIS A 310 11.94 7.34 -0.81
N MET A 311 11.59 6.57 0.23
CA MET A 311 10.26 6.56 0.80
C MET A 311 10.33 7.04 2.24
N SER A 312 9.61 8.11 2.57
CA SER A 312 9.62 8.64 3.95
C SER A 312 8.30 9.29 4.33
N GLY A 313 7.86 9.08 5.57
CA GLY A 313 6.69 9.77 6.13
C GLY A 313 7.00 11.16 6.68
N THR A 314 8.27 11.41 6.99
CA THR A 314 8.74 12.62 7.68
C THR A 314 10.14 13.04 7.18
N PRO A 315 10.34 13.29 5.87
CA PRO A 315 11.65 13.65 5.30
C PRO A 315 12.09 15.10 5.60
N PHE A 316 11.75 15.64 6.77
CA PHE A 316 11.98 17.05 7.12
C PHE A 316 13.45 17.45 6.98
N LYS A 317 14.39 16.61 7.45
CA LYS A 317 15.84 16.86 7.32
C LYS A 317 16.31 16.85 5.87
N ALA A 318 15.87 15.88 5.08
CA ALA A 318 16.25 15.76 3.68
C ALA A 318 15.73 16.92 2.82
N ILE A 319 14.51 17.39 3.10
CA ILE A 319 13.92 18.57 2.45
C ILE A 319 14.65 19.84 2.91
N ALA A 320 14.88 20.01 4.21
CA ALA A 320 15.58 21.19 4.76
C ALA A 320 17.01 21.33 4.21
N ASN A 321 17.69 20.21 3.99
CA ASN A 321 19.05 20.18 3.43
C ASN A 321 19.08 20.31 1.90
N SER A 322 17.95 20.59 1.24
CA SER A 322 17.84 20.73 -0.23
C SER A 322 18.40 19.52 -1.00
N LYS A 323 18.29 18.31 -0.43
CA LYS A 323 18.77 17.06 -1.05
C LYS A 323 18.00 16.71 -2.33
N PHE A 324 16.77 17.21 -2.46
CA PHE A 324 15.88 16.97 -3.60
C PHE A 324 15.34 18.30 -4.14
N SER A 325 15.31 18.42 -5.46
CA SER A 325 14.58 19.51 -6.13
C SER A 325 13.07 19.27 -6.07
N ALA A 326 12.26 20.32 -6.29
CA ALA A 326 10.80 20.21 -6.25
C ALA A 326 10.24 19.17 -7.24
N GLU A 327 10.90 18.97 -8.38
CA GLU A 327 10.51 17.98 -9.40
C GLU A 327 10.77 16.52 -8.96
N GLN A 328 11.64 16.32 -7.97
CA GLN A 328 12.00 15.01 -7.42
C GLN A 328 11.11 14.60 -6.24
N ILE A 329 10.15 15.45 -5.83
CA ILE A 329 9.36 15.21 -4.63
C ILE A 329 7.91 15.01 -5.01
N PHE A 330 7.36 13.85 -4.61
CA PHE A 330 5.92 13.65 -4.50
C PHE A 330 5.51 13.82 -3.04
N ASN A 331 4.50 14.64 -2.78
CA ASN A 331 3.97 14.91 -1.44
C ASN A 331 2.55 14.36 -1.29
N TRP A 332 2.29 13.66 -0.18
CA TRP A 332 0.96 13.27 0.26
C TRP A 332 0.86 13.22 1.78
N SER A 333 0.18 14.20 2.35
CA SER A 333 0.03 14.41 3.79
C SER A 333 -1.29 13.81 4.32
N TYR A 334 -1.45 13.86 5.65
CA TYR A 334 -2.74 13.55 6.26
C TYR A 334 -3.83 14.55 5.85
N ALA A 335 -3.50 15.82 5.64
CA ALA A 335 -4.48 16.83 5.21
C ALA A 335 -5.00 16.50 3.81
N ASP A 336 -4.10 16.16 2.88
CA ASP A 336 -4.46 15.75 1.51
C ASP A 336 -5.38 14.52 1.52
N GLU A 337 -5.13 13.54 2.38
CA GLU A 337 -6.02 12.38 2.53
C GLU A 337 -7.39 12.75 3.08
N GLN A 338 -7.47 13.61 4.10
CA GLN A 338 -8.77 14.02 4.67
C GLN A 338 -9.57 14.86 3.67
N GLU A 339 -8.91 15.69 2.86
CA GLU A 339 -9.53 16.42 1.76
C GLU A 339 -10.03 15.46 0.68
N ALA A 340 -9.20 14.52 0.22
CA ALA A 340 -9.60 13.50 -0.75
C ALA A 340 -10.74 12.60 -0.24
N LYS A 341 -10.75 12.30 1.06
CA LYS A 341 -11.83 11.57 1.73
C LYS A 341 -13.13 12.38 1.71
N LYS A 342 -13.07 13.67 2.02
CA LYS A 342 -14.24 14.54 2.09
C LYS A 342 -14.83 14.85 0.72
N ASP A 343 -13.97 15.10 -0.26
CA ASP A 343 -14.34 15.58 -1.59
C ASP A 343 -14.43 14.44 -2.62
N TRP A 344 -14.51 13.19 -2.15
CA TRP A 344 -14.61 12.02 -3.01
C TRP A 344 -15.88 12.06 -3.88
N ASP A 345 -15.68 11.94 -5.19
CA ASP A 345 -16.76 11.80 -6.15
C ASP A 345 -17.26 10.35 -6.19
N TYR A 346 -18.42 10.09 -5.57
CA TYR A 346 -19.04 8.76 -5.54
C TYR A 346 -19.48 8.24 -6.91
N ASN A 347 -19.51 9.09 -7.95
CA ASN A 347 -19.69 8.61 -9.32
C ASN A 347 -18.48 7.79 -9.81
N LYS A 348 -17.31 7.92 -9.16
CA LYS A 348 -16.10 7.12 -9.42
C LYS A 348 -16.04 5.81 -8.63
N GLY A 349 -17.04 5.52 -7.78
CA GLY A 349 -17.11 4.32 -6.94
C GLY A 349 -17.11 4.62 -5.45
N SER A 350 -16.98 3.58 -4.61
CA SER A 350 -16.84 3.81 -3.17
C SER A 350 -15.55 4.52 -2.84
N ASN A 351 -15.63 5.33 -1.79
CA ASN A 351 -14.54 6.13 -1.30
C ASN A 351 -13.46 5.24 -0.65
N PRO A 352 -12.27 5.12 -1.25
CA PRO A 352 -11.21 4.26 -0.72
C PRO A 352 -10.55 4.82 0.55
N TYR A 353 -10.91 6.04 0.97
CA TYR A 353 -10.41 6.70 2.18
C TYR A 353 -11.40 6.59 3.36
N GLU A 354 -12.62 6.09 3.14
CA GLU A 354 -13.62 5.90 4.20
C GLU A 354 -13.11 5.06 5.38
N PRO A 355 -12.43 3.91 5.18
CA PRO A 355 -11.91 3.08 6.26
C PRO A 355 -10.74 3.73 7.04
N LEU A 356 -10.13 4.78 6.48
CA LEU A 356 -8.98 5.42 7.09
C LEU A 356 -9.43 6.32 8.25
N PRO A 357 -8.76 6.25 9.42
CA PRO A 357 -9.21 6.98 10.60
C PRO A 357 -9.18 8.49 10.36
N GLN A 358 -10.14 9.19 10.97
CA GLN A 358 -10.08 10.65 11.06
C GLN A 358 -8.90 11.04 11.96
N LEU A 359 -8.09 11.98 11.50
CA LEU A 359 -7.01 12.55 12.31
C LEU A 359 -7.54 13.78 13.06
N ASN A 360 -7.54 13.70 14.39
CA ASN A 360 -7.79 14.85 15.25
C ASN A 360 -6.46 15.37 15.79
N MET A 361 -6.04 16.56 15.35
CA MET A 361 -4.82 17.19 15.82
C MET A 361 -5.15 18.18 16.94
N PHE A 362 -4.60 17.94 18.12
CA PHE A 362 -4.72 18.84 19.26
C PHE A 362 -3.38 19.53 19.48
N THR A 363 -3.37 20.86 19.45
CA THR A 363 -2.21 21.66 19.81
C THR A 363 -2.34 22.06 21.27
N PHE A 364 -1.30 21.80 22.05
CA PHE A 364 -1.22 22.25 23.44
C PHE A 364 -0.23 23.40 23.52
N GLN A 365 -0.64 24.49 24.16
CA GLN A 365 0.29 25.54 24.54
C GLN A 365 0.98 25.09 25.83
N LEU A 366 2.32 25.05 25.82
CA LEU A 366 3.09 24.77 27.02
C LEU A 366 2.87 25.91 28.03
N SER A 367 2.81 25.58 29.32
CA SER A 367 2.76 26.62 30.34
C SER A 367 4.11 27.34 30.42
N ALA A 368 4.09 28.63 30.78
CA ALA A 368 5.32 29.42 30.94
C ALA A 368 6.34 28.75 31.88
N MET A 369 5.85 28.02 32.90
CA MET A 369 6.70 27.26 33.83
C MET A 369 7.45 26.09 33.16
N ILE A 370 6.88 25.46 32.12
CA ILE A 370 7.57 24.41 31.35
C ILE A 370 8.50 25.03 30.30
N GLU A 371 8.11 26.15 29.68
CA GLU A 371 9.00 26.89 28.77
C GLU A 371 10.27 27.36 29.47
N GLU A 372 10.17 27.85 30.71
CA GLU A 372 11.32 28.28 31.51
C GLU A 372 12.29 27.11 31.79
N LYS A 373 11.77 25.92 32.14
CA LYS A 373 12.59 24.70 32.33
C LYS A 373 13.25 24.20 31.04
N LEU A 374 12.58 24.35 29.89
CA LEU A 374 13.14 24.01 28.58
C LEU A 374 14.28 24.96 28.20
N LEU A 375 14.12 26.26 28.47
CA LEU A 375 15.14 27.27 28.23
C LEU A 375 16.36 27.13 29.16
N GLU A 376 16.15 26.63 30.37
CA GLU A 376 17.22 26.42 31.36
C GLU A 376 18.18 25.28 31.04
N GLY A 377 17.84 24.36 30.11
CA GLY A 377 18.70 23.32 29.55
C GLY A 377 19.81 22.76 30.46
N GLN A 378 19.61 21.58 31.07
CA GLN A 378 20.63 21.05 31.99
C GLN A 378 21.85 20.50 31.21
N THR A 379 22.99 21.17 31.34
CA THR A 379 24.29 20.69 30.84
C THR A 379 24.91 19.77 31.89
N ILE A 380 24.97 18.47 31.62
CA ILE A 380 25.71 17.51 32.44
C ILE A 380 26.97 17.11 31.65
N GLY A 381 28.13 17.63 32.05
CA GLY A 381 29.39 17.42 31.31
C GLY A 381 29.39 18.17 29.96
N GLU A 382 29.72 17.48 28.86
CA GLU A 382 29.69 18.04 27.49
C GLU A 382 28.36 17.77 26.76
N THR A 383 27.34 17.22 27.44
CA THR A 383 26.09 16.78 26.81
C THR A 383 24.92 17.62 27.28
N THR A 384 24.24 18.29 26.33
CA THR A 384 22.99 19.01 26.55
C THR A 384 21.83 18.02 26.47
N TYR A 385 21.03 17.92 27.54
CA TYR A 385 19.82 17.10 27.57
C TYR A 385 18.60 18.00 27.38
N ASP A 386 17.78 17.70 26.36
CA ASP A 386 16.54 18.39 26.07
C ASP A 386 15.42 17.68 26.86
N PHE A 387 14.93 18.28 27.95
CA PHE A 387 13.88 17.69 28.79
C PHE A 387 12.56 18.43 28.62
N ALA A 388 11.60 17.76 27.97
CA ALA A 388 10.18 17.92 28.29
C ALA A 388 9.32 16.70 27.96
N PHE A 389 9.82 15.70 27.24
CA PHE A 389 9.05 14.52 26.87
C PHE A 389 9.87 13.26 27.11
N ASP A 390 9.61 12.60 28.25
CA ASP A 390 9.75 11.14 28.30
C ASP A 390 8.53 10.59 27.55
N LEU A 391 8.75 9.90 26.44
CA LEU A 391 7.71 9.26 25.63
C LEU A 391 7.68 7.76 25.89
#